data_AF-A0A0Q5HPD5-F1
#
_entry.id   AF-A0A0Q5HPD5-F1
#
_cell.length_a   1.000
_cell.length_b   1.000
_cell.length_c   1.000
_cell.angle_alpha   90.00
_cell.angle_beta   90.00
_cell.angle_gamma   90.00
#
_symmetry.space_group_name_H-M   'P 1'
#
loop_
_entity.id
_entity.type
_entity.pdbx_description
1 polymer ?
#
loop_
_entity_poly.entity_id
_entity_poly.type
_entity_poly.pdbx_seq_one_letter_code
_entity_poly.pdbx_strand_id
1 'polypeptide(L)'
;MIVSDNAPARPTDPVQPSQVFAEPLQRDRGALAFEHAPTSMWIQDLHLLKRRLDEWRGGGIGNLRAHLATEPACVEELVALIRVTAVNRETLRLYEVADEAELMAKVREIFGEDQIASFVEVICQLWEGRVATSVVTRNYTARGRLLDVNYKGRLLPGHEADWAAYLICVEDVSVQQQALRLLEAARTHDPLTGLHNRTFLTETLERLEGGGDPVALAVFDLNGLKSANDRFGHKAGDDLLRRMGRLLRDHLPPTCPAVRMGGDEFVAIVTGLDEDGANALLARLARAAEANEGGAWQVPLSFSAGLAWRRAGEGMDQLLARADRNMYRSKRAFHGRRAAADRVTATGR
;
A
#
# COMPACT_ATOMS: atom_id res chain seq x y z
N MET A 1 -86.55 -39.79 14.41
CA MET A 1 -86.47 -39.68 12.94
C MET A 1 -85.19 -38.89 12.65
N ILE A 2 -84.04 -39.54 12.51
CA ILE A 2 -83.49 -40.24 11.32
C ILE A 2 -82.49 -39.33 10.55
N VAL A 3 -81.18 -39.64 10.76
CA VAL A 3 -80.06 -39.68 9.77
C VAL A 3 -79.22 -38.42 9.42
N SER A 4 -77.93 -38.70 9.18
CA SER A 4 -76.79 -37.92 8.62
C SER A 4 -75.92 -37.16 9.64
N ASP A 5 -74.71 -37.64 10.00
CA ASP A 5 -73.42 -37.61 9.27
C ASP A 5 -73.01 -36.20 8.79
N ASN A 6 -71.78 -35.69 8.98
CA ASN A 6 -70.51 -36.23 9.53
C ASN A 6 -69.60 -35.03 9.94
N ALA A 7 -68.47 -35.09 10.68
CA ALA A 7 -67.72 -36.13 11.42
C ALA A 7 -66.87 -35.46 12.55
N PRO A 8 -66.37 -36.15 13.60
CA PRO A 8 -65.56 -35.54 14.66
C PRO A 8 -64.06 -35.40 14.34
N ALA A 9 -63.43 -34.33 14.83
CA ALA A 9 -62.02 -34.01 14.63
C ALA A 9 -61.06 -34.93 15.42
N ARG A 10 -59.80 -35.00 14.95
CA ARG A 10 -58.70 -35.73 15.62
C ARG A 10 -58.40 -35.14 17.01
N PRO A 11 -57.98 -35.97 17.99
CA PRO A 11 -57.46 -35.46 19.26
C PRO A 11 -56.20 -34.64 19.02
N THR A 12 -56.11 -33.50 19.69
CA THR A 12 -54.95 -32.59 19.67
C THR A 12 -53.78 -33.18 20.43
N ASP A 13 -52.58 -33.15 19.85
CA ASP A 13 -51.34 -33.50 20.54
C ASP A 13 -51.14 -32.65 21.82
N PRO A 14 -50.54 -33.20 22.88
CA PRO A 14 -50.23 -32.45 24.09
C PRO A 14 -49.20 -31.36 23.79
N VAL A 15 -49.52 -30.13 24.16
CA VAL A 15 -48.63 -28.97 24.11
C VAL A 15 -47.34 -29.29 24.87
N GLN A 16 -46.19 -29.25 24.17
CA GLN A 16 -44.89 -29.39 24.82
C GLN A 16 -44.70 -28.25 25.85
N PRO A 17 -44.15 -28.53 27.04
CA PRO A 17 -43.96 -27.49 28.05
C PRO A 17 -43.03 -26.41 27.54
N SER A 18 -43.47 -25.15 27.66
CA SER A 18 -42.68 -23.98 27.37
C SER A 18 -41.37 -24.01 28.15
N GLN A 19 -40.24 -24.05 27.44
CA GLN A 19 -38.94 -23.80 28.05
C GLN A 19 -38.86 -22.33 28.45
N VAL A 20 -39.33 -22.05 29.67
CA VAL A 20 -39.09 -20.79 30.37
C VAL A 20 -37.58 -20.59 30.45
N PHE A 21 -37.07 -19.58 29.73
CA PHE A 21 -35.69 -19.14 29.89
C PHE A 21 -35.49 -18.71 31.35
N ALA A 22 -34.67 -19.45 32.10
CA ALA A 22 -34.41 -19.15 33.50
C ALA A 22 -33.50 -17.91 33.63
N GLU A 23 -34.10 -16.75 33.91
CA GLU A 23 -33.38 -15.55 34.34
C GLU A 23 -33.11 -15.65 35.85
N PRO A 24 -31.84 -15.85 36.24
CA PRO A 24 -31.11 -14.75 36.88
C PRO A 24 -29.61 -14.65 36.52
N LEU A 25 -29.13 -15.40 35.52
CA LEU A 25 -27.69 -15.59 35.21
C LEU A 25 -27.08 -14.62 34.16
N GLN A 26 -27.79 -13.56 33.76
CA GLN A 26 -27.40 -12.75 32.59
C GLN A 26 -26.13 -11.90 32.77
N ARG A 27 -25.87 -11.34 33.96
CA ARG A 27 -24.70 -10.45 34.18
C ARG A 27 -23.35 -11.15 33.95
N ASP A 28 -23.26 -12.41 34.35
CA ASP A 28 -22.01 -13.19 34.26
C ASP A 28 -21.71 -13.62 32.82
N ARG A 29 -22.75 -13.92 32.03
CA ARG A 29 -22.62 -14.25 30.60
C ARG A 29 -22.00 -13.14 29.77
N GLY A 30 -22.28 -11.86 30.07
CA GLY A 30 -21.70 -10.72 29.35
C GLY A 30 -20.18 -10.62 29.57
N ALA A 31 -19.74 -10.74 30.83
CA ALA A 31 -18.33 -10.73 31.18
C ALA A 31 -17.58 -11.93 30.58
N LEU A 32 -18.13 -13.14 30.72
CA LEU A 32 -17.56 -14.35 30.12
C LEU A 32 -17.49 -14.29 28.59
N ALA A 33 -18.50 -13.73 27.92
CA ALA A 33 -18.51 -13.57 26.47
C ALA A 33 -17.45 -12.57 25.97
N PHE A 34 -17.20 -11.48 26.72
CA PHE A 34 -16.13 -10.53 26.43
C PHE A 34 -14.74 -11.16 26.65
N GLU A 35 -14.52 -11.74 27.83
CA GLU A 35 -13.26 -12.34 28.26
C GLU A 35 -12.78 -13.48 27.35
N HIS A 36 -13.72 -14.26 26.81
CA HIS A 36 -13.47 -15.40 25.92
C HIS A 36 -13.82 -15.15 24.45
N ALA A 37 -14.05 -13.89 24.04
CA ALA A 37 -14.27 -13.57 22.64
C ALA A 37 -13.03 -13.95 21.79
N PRO A 38 -13.20 -14.54 20.60
CA PRO A 38 -12.10 -14.93 19.71
C PRO A 38 -11.48 -13.76 18.93
N THR A 39 -11.73 -12.52 19.38
CA THR A 39 -11.26 -11.27 18.79
C THR A 39 -10.65 -10.43 19.89
N SER A 40 -9.52 -9.77 19.61
CA SER A 40 -8.91 -8.78 20.51
C SER A 40 -9.89 -7.63 20.75
N MET A 41 -10.27 -7.40 22.01
CA MET A 41 -11.25 -6.40 22.42
C MET A 41 -10.87 -5.73 23.74
N TRP A 42 -11.03 -4.40 23.81
CA TRP A 42 -11.02 -3.66 25.08
C TRP A 42 -12.10 -2.59 25.12
N ILE A 43 -12.48 -2.19 26.33
CA ILE A 43 -13.41 -1.09 26.60
C ILE A 43 -12.61 0.06 27.23
N GLN A 44 -12.95 1.28 26.85
CA GLN A 44 -12.37 2.49 27.42
C GLN A 44 -13.45 3.54 27.74
N ASP A 45 -13.24 4.26 28.83
CA ASP A 45 -13.98 5.46 29.22
C ASP A 45 -13.35 6.67 28.52
N LEU A 46 -14.18 7.39 27.76
CA LEU A 46 -13.84 8.62 27.05
C LEU A 46 -14.61 9.83 27.59
N HIS A 47 -15.22 9.75 28.78
CA HIS A 47 -16.08 10.82 29.32
C HIS A 47 -15.34 12.16 29.50
N LEU A 48 -14.12 12.12 30.01
CA LEU A 48 -13.30 13.33 30.17
C LEU A 48 -12.90 13.91 28.80
N LEU A 49 -12.56 13.04 27.85
CA LEU A 49 -12.25 13.42 26.47
C LEU A 49 -13.47 14.06 25.80
N LYS A 50 -14.66 13.47 25.94
CA LYS A 50 -15.92 14.02 25.40
C LYS A 50 -16.22 15.40 25.95
N ARG A 51 -16.12 15.58 27.27
CA ARG A 51 -16.29 16.90 27.91
C ARG A 51 -15.33 17.94 27.35
N ARG A 52 -14.05 17.59 27.17
CA ARG A 52 -13.04 18.48 26.62
C ARG A 52 -13.35 18.90 25.18
N LEU A 53 -13.85 17.97 24.37
CA LEU A 53 -14.30 18.26 23.01
C LEU A 53 -15.57 19.12 22.98
N ASP A 54 -16.52 18.90 23.88
CA ASP A 54 -17.71 19.75 23.99
C ASP A 54 -17.36 21.20 24.39
N GLU A 55 -16.39 21.38 25.29
CA GLU A 55 -15.83 22.70 25.64
C GLU A 55 -15.22 23.41 24.42
N TRP A 56 -14.38 22.71 23.64
CA TRP A 56 -13.81 23.24 22.40
C TRP A 56 -14.87 23.59 21.36
N ARG A 57 -15.91 22.77 21.22
CA ARG A 57 -17.04 23.02 20.33
C ARG A 57 -17.83 24.26 20.74
N GLY A 58 -18.12 24.40 22.04
CA GLY A 58 -18.74 25.59 22.62
C GLY A 58 -17.86 26.85 22.47
N GLY A 59 -16.54 26.69 22.50
CA GLY A 59 -15.55 27.73 22.23
C GLY A 59 -15.38 28.12 20.75
N GLY A 60 -16.12 27.50 19.83
CA GLY A 60 -16.14 27.87 18.41
C GLY A 60 -15.16 27.10 17.50
N ILE A 61 -14.48 26.06 18.02
CA ILE A 61 -13.69 25.16 17.16
C ILE A 61 -14.64 24.35 16.29
N GLY A 62 -14.75 24.67 15.01
CA GLY A 62 -15.58 23.94 14.04
C GLY A 62 -14.87 22.75 13.39
N ASN A 63 -13.57 22.88 13.12
CA ASN A 63 -12.74 21.86 12.46
C ASN A 63 -11.68 21.34 13.44
N LEU A 64 -11.99 20.22 14.11
CA LEU A 64 -11.10 19.60 15.09
C LEU A 64 -9.76 19.17 14.46
N ARG A 65 -9.76 18.62 13.24
CA ARG A 65 -8.54 18.14 12.59
C ARG A 65 -7.56 19.27 12.32
N ALA A 66 -8.06 20.43 11.89
CA ALA A 66 -7.22 21.61 11.68
C ALA A 66 -6.61 22.12 13.00
N HIS A 67 -7.40 22.17 14.08
CA HIS A 67 -6.92 22.60 15.40
C HIS A 67 -5.85 21.66 15.98
N LEU A 68 -6.07 20.34 15.91
CA LEU A 68 -5.08 19.34 16.36
C LEU A 68 -3.82 19.30 15.49
N ALA A 69 -3.90 19.71 14.21
CA ALA A 69 -2.74 19.85 13.34
C ALA A 69 -1.90 21.11 13.65
N THR A 70 -2.50 22.19 14.17
CA THR A 70 -1.78 23.40 14.58
C THR A 70 -1.19 23.31 15.99
N GLU A 71 -1.78 22.51 16.88
CA GLU A 71 -1.40 22.41 18.29
C GLU A 71 -1.18 20.94 18.73
N PRO A 72 -0.02 20.33 18.44
CA PRO A 72 0.24 18.92 18.76
C PRO A 72 0.11 18.57 20.25
N ALA A 73 0.39 19.52 21.15
CA ALA A 73 0.24 19.34 22.60
C ALA A 73 -1.22 19.06 23.01
N CYS A 74 -2.21 19.53 22.25
CA CYS A 74 -3.62 19.21 22.48
C CYS A 74 -3.92 17.73 22.21
N VAL A 75 -3.15 17.05 21.35
CA VAL A 75 -3.30 15.60 21.15
C VAL A 75 -2.82 14.83 22.38
N GLU A 76 -1.67 15.21 22.97
CA GLU A 76 -1.17 14.62 24.21
C GLU A 76 -2.15 14.85 25.37
N GLU A 77 -2.74 16.05 25.46
CA GLU A 77 -3.80 16.38 26.42
C GLU A 77 -4.97 15.39 26.28
N LEU A 78 -5.53 15.21 25.08
CA LEU A 78 -6.67 14.32 24.88
C LEU A 78 -6.33 12.84 25.13
N VAL A 79 -5.15 12.36 24.73
CA VAL A 79 -4.72 10.97 24.98
C VAL A 79 -4.67 10.68 26.48
N ALA A 80 -4.22 11.64 27.30
CA ALA A 80 -4.17 11.51 28.75
C ALA A 80 -5.55 11.45 29.45
N LEU A 81 -6.64 11.79 28.74
CA LEU A 81 -8.01 11.73 29.26
C LEU A 81 -8.69 10.36 29.04
N ILE A 82 -8.09 9.47 28.25
CA ILE A 82 -8.59 8.12 27.99
C ILE A 82 -8.30 7.21 29.19
N ARG A 83 -9.27 6.39 29.61
CA ARG A 83 -8.99 5.27 30.53
C ARG A 83 -9.44 3.96 29.92
N VAL A 84 -8.55 2.99 29.78
CA VAL A 84 -8.95 1.60 29.51
C VAL A 84 -9.59 1.04 30.79
N THR A 85 -10.76 0.40 30.65
CA THR A 85 -11.58 -0.09 31.78
C THR A 85 -11.74 -1.62 31.80
N ALA A 86 -11.51 -2.29 30.67
CA ALA A 86 -11.43 -3.74 30.58
C ALA A 86 -10.69 -4.17 29.31
N VAL A 87 -9.81 -5.17 29.40
CA VAL A 87 -9.11 -5.81 28.26
C VAL A 87 -9.41 -7.31 28.28
N ASN A 88 -9.68 -7.92 27.12
CA ASN A 88 -9.90 -9.37 27.04
C ASN A 88 -8.61 -10.18 26.75
N ARG A 89 -8.67 -11.50 26.96
CA ARG A 89 -7.53 -12.41 26.76
C ARG A 89 -6.95 -12.41 25.35
N GLU A 90 -7.79 -12.21 24.34
CA GLU A 90 -7.32 -12.24 22.94
C GLU A 90 -6.50 -10.99 22.60
N THR A 91 -6.75 -9.85 23.26
CA THR A 91 -5.88 -8.67 23.20
C THR A 91 -4.47 -8.98 23.74
N LEU A 92 -4.40 -9.65 24.89
CA LEU A 92 -3.12 -10.02 25.50
C LEU A 92 -2.31 -10.98 24.60
N ARG A 93 -3.00 -11.97 24.00
CA ARG A 93 -2.41 -12.90 23.02
C ARG A 93 -1.91 -12.18 21.77
N LEU A 94 -2.72 -11.28 21.19
CA LEU A 94 -2.38 -10.56 19.95
C LEU A 94 -1.09 -9.75 20.11
N TYR A 95 -0.92 -9.08 21.25
CA TYR A 95 0.27 -8.28 21.55
C TYR A 95 1.40 -9.07 22.25
N GLU A 96 1.25 -10.38 22.43
CA GLU A 96 2.26 -11.27 23.00
C GLU A 96 2.70 -10.90 24.44
N VAL A 97 1.75 -10.37 25.23
CA VAL A 97 1.91 -10.00 26.66
C VAL A 97 1.24 -10.99 27.60
N ALA A 98 1.74 -11.09 28.84
CA ALA A 98 1.23 -12.02 29.84
C ALA A 98 -0.08 -11.55 30.51
N ASP A 99 -0.19 -10.25 30.81
CA ASP A 99 -1.30 -9.65 31.53
C ASP A 99 -1.52 -8.17 31.15
N GLU A 100 -2.58 -7.57 31.72
CA GLU A 100 -2.96 -6.17 31.49
C GLU A 100 -1.91 -5.18 32.04
N ALA A 101 -1.16 -5.54 33.09
CA ALA A 101 -0.12 -4.66 33.64
C ALA A 101 1.09 -4.58 32.70
N GLU A 102 1.50 -5.70 32.09
CA GLU A 102 2.51 -5.69 31.03
C GLU A 102 2.03 -4.91 29.80
N LEU A 103 0.76 -5.07 29.39
CA LEU A 103 0.18 -4.30 28.29
C LEU A 103 0.28 -2.78 28.56
N MET A 104 -0.13 -2.34 29.75
CA MET A 104 -0.10 -0.92 30.14
C MET A 104 1.32 -0.37 30.24
N ALA A 105 2.29 -1.17 30.73
CA ALA A 105 3.70 -0.79 30.75
C ALA A 105 4.30 -0.62 29.34
N LYS A 106 3.82 -1.41 28.36
CA LYS A 106 4.34 -1.45 26.98
C LYS A 106 3.53 -0.63 25.96
N VAL A 107 2.53 0.15 26.37
CA VAL A 107 1.68 0.97 25.45
C VAL A 107 2.50 1.72 24.41
N ARG A 108 3.57 2.42 24.80
CA ARG A 108 4.40 3.20 23.85
C ARG A 108 5.18 2.32 22.86
N GLU A 109 5.60 1.12 23.27
CA GLU A 109 6.27 0.16 22.39
C GLU A 109 5.28 -0.47 21.41
N ILE A 110 4.08 -0.82 21.90
CA ILE A 110 3.05 -1.55 21.16
C ILE A 110 2.33 -0.67 20.13
N PHE A 111 2.02 0.58 20.46
CA PHE A 111 1.25 1.47 19.58
C PHE A 111 2.14 2.42 18.75
N GLY A 112 3.41 2.58 19.11
CA GLY A 112 4.42 3.27 18.30
C GLY A 112 4.13 4.75 17.97
N GLU A 113 4.84 5.28 16.98
CA GLU A 113 4.72 6.69 16.55
C GLU A 113 3.44 6.99 15.77
N ASP A 114 2.90 5.99 15.04
CA ASP A 114 1.65 6.13 14.27
C ASP A 114 0.39 6.26 15.15
N GLN A 115 0.51 6.02 16.47
CA GLN A 115 -0.60 6.11 17.43
C GLN A 115 -1.32 7.46 17.33
N ILE A 116 -0.57 8.57 17.23
CA ILE A 116 -1.11 9.94 17.15
C ILE A 116 -2.06 10.10 15.96
N ALA A 117 -1.65 9.68 14.76
CA ALA A 117 -2.45 9.82 13.55
C ALA A 117 -3.74 8.98 13.64
N SER A 118 -3.63 7.74 14.11
CA SER A 118 -4.78 6.83 14.26
C SER A 118 -5.78 7.30 15.33
N PHE A 119 -5.28 7.88 16.43
CA PHE A 119 -6.09 8.48 17.48
C PHE A 119 -6.84 9.71 16.99
N VAL A 120 -6.15 10.66 16.33
CA VAL A 120 -6.78 11.86 15.74
C VAL A 120 -7.88 11.47 14.76
N GLU A 121 -7.65 10.44 13.94
CA GLU A 121 -8.65 9.92 13.00
C GLU A 121 -9.92 9.42 13.73
N VAL A 122 -9.77 8.58 14.76
CA VAL A 122 -10.90 8.07 15.55
C VAL A 122 -11.66 9.21 16.24
N ILE A 123 -10.95 10.16 16.86
CA ILE A 123 -11.61 11.26 17.57
C ILE A 123 -12.29 12.24 16.61
N CYS A 124 -11.74 12.50 15.43
CA CYS A 124 -12.45 13.26 14.39
C CYS A 124 -13.74 12.55 13.94
N GLN A 125 -13.72 11.23 13.77
CA GLN A 125 -14.93 10.47 13.44
C GLN A 125 -16.00 10.55 14.55
N LEU A 126 -15.62 10.43 15.83
CA LEU A 126 -16.56 10.62 16.94
C LEU A 126 -17.06 12.07 17.05
N TRP A 127 -16.19 13.06 16.81
CA TRP A 127 -16.54 14.49 16.76
C TRP A 127 -17.61 14.78 15.71
N GLU A 128 -17.51 14.17 14.53
CA GLU A 128 -18.52 14.25 13.46
C GLU A 128 -19.87 13.59 13.82
N GLY A 129 -20.00 13.02 15.03
CA GLY A 129 -21.23 12.39 15.52
C GLY A 129 -21.37 10.92 15.14
N ARG A 130 -20.31 10.28 14.62
CA ARG A 130 -20.33 8.84 14.32
C ARG A 130 -20.27 8.06 15.63
N VAL A 131 -21.19 7.09 15.81
CA VAL A 131 -21.18 6.18 16.97
C VAL A 131 -20.31 4.94 16.77
N ALA A 132 -19.84 4.71 15.54
CA ALA A 132 -18.91 3.66 15.18
C ALA A 132 -17.82 4.23 14.26
N THR A 133 -16.58 3.78 14.45
CA THR A 133 -15.40 4.28 13.76
C THR A 133 -14.57 3.13 13.21
N SER A 134 -13.71 3.41 12.22
CA SER A 134 -12.70 2.47 11.77
C SER A 134 -11.41 3.22 11.42
N VAL A 135 -10.27 2.68 11.80
CA VAL A 135 -8.95 3.15 11.35
C VAL A 135 -7.99 1.97 11.21
N VAL A 136 -7.22 1.95 10.12
CA VAL A 136 -6.09 1.03 9.95
C VAL A 136 -4.82 1.75 10.38
N THR A 137 -4.02 1.11 11.23
CA THR A 137 -2.75 1.64 11.74
C THR A 137 -1.72 0.52 11.90
N ARG A 138 -0.49 0.87 12.28
CA ARG A 138 0.58 -0.09 12.56
C ARG A 138 0.84 -0.17 14.06
N ASN A 139 0.92 -1.39 14.55
CA ASN A 139 1.30 -1.72 15.93
C ASN A 139 2.51 -2.65 15.94
N TYR A 140 3.06 -2.88 17.13
CA TYR A 140 4.08 -3.88 17.40
C TYR A 140 3.58 -4.81 18.51
N THR A 141 4.01 -6.07 18.51
CA THR A 141 3.88 -6.92 19.70
C THR A 141 4.92 -6.52 20.74
N ALA A 142 4.79 -7.01 21.97
CA ALA A 142 5.77 -6.83 23.05
C ALA A 142 7.19 -7.35 22.71
N ARG A 143 7.31 -8.14 21.62
CA ARG A 143 8.55 -8.67 21.04
C ARG A 143 9.04 -7.91 19.79
N GLY A 144 8.37 -6.82 19.40
CA GLY A 144 8.73 -5.99 18.26
C GLY A 144 8.24 -6.49 16.89
N ARG A 145 7.34 -7.49 16.83
CA ARG A 145 6.74 -7.94 15.56
C ARG A 145 5.74 -6.90 15.07
N LEU A 146 5.97 -6.32 13.90
CA LEU A 146 5.04 -5.39 13.25
C LEU A 146 3.71 -6.07 12.91
N LEU A 147 2.61 -5.37 13.14
CA LEU A 147 1.24 -5.72 12.78
C LEU A 147 0.62 -4.55 12.00
N ASP A 148 -0.03 -4.80 10.87
CA ASP A 148 -1.06 -3.88 10.38
C ASP A 148 -2.38 -4.27 11.06
N VAL A 149 -2.99 -3.33 11.80
CA VAL A 149 -4.22 -3.59 12.57
C VAL A 149 -5.36 -2.67 12.12
N ASN A 150 -6.58 -3.20 12.11
CA ASN A 150 -7.79 -2.39 11.97
C ASN A 150 -8.50 -2.28 13.32
N TYR A 151 -8.58 -1.06 13.85
CA TYR A 151 -9.42 -0.75 14.99
C TYR A 151 -10.84 -0.47 14.51
N LYS A 152 -11.80 -1.29 14.98
CA LYS A 152 -13.23 -1.07 14.82
C LYS A 152 -13.80 -0.64 16.15
N GLY A 153 -14.09 0.63 16.29
CA GLY A 153 -14.60 1.22 17.52
C GLY A 153 -16.11 1.42 17.50
N ARG A 154 -16.78 1.32 18.65
CA ARG A 154 -18.20 1.64 18.81
C ARG A 154 -18.53 2.11 20.24
N LEU A 155 -19.28 3.20 20.34
CA LEU A 155 -19.93 3.61 21.59
C LEU A 155 -20.99 2.58 21.97
N LEU A 156 -20.94 2.06 23.21
CA LEU A 156 -21.92 1.08 23.67
C LEU A 156 -23.30 1.74 23.86
N PRO A 157 -24.41 1.00 23.66
CA PRO A 157 -25.76 1.56 23.79
C PRO A 157 -26.00 2.21 25.16
N GLY A 158 -26.46 3.46 25.14
CA GLY A 158 -26.65 4.29 26.34
C GLY A 158 -25.49 5.24 26.64
N HIS A 159 -24.35 5.09 25.97
CA HIS A 159 -23.15 5.93 26.14
C HIS A 159 -22.87 6.85 24.94
N GLU A 160 -23.82 7.02 24.02
CA GLU A 160 -23.65 7.87 22.84
C GLU A 160 -23.48 9.36 23.19
N ALA A 161 -24.07 9.80 24.32
CA ALA A 161 -24.02 11.18 24.78
C ALA A 161 -22.79 11.52 25.63
N ASP A 162 -22.36 10.58 26.48
CA ASP A 162 -21.31 10.78 27.50
C ASP A 162 -19.96 10.14 27.16
N TRP A 163 -19.94 9.20 26.22
CA TRP A 163 -18.81 8.35 25.83
C TRP A 163 -18.14 7.58 26.97
N ALA A 164 -18.85 7.29 28.05
CA ALA A 164 -18.30 6.60 29.22
C ALA A 164 -17.99 5.11 28.98
N ALA A 165 -18.50 4.51 27.90
CA ALA A 165 -18.10 3.17 27.46
C ALA A 165 -17.99 3.09 25.92
N TYR A 166 -16.75 2.99 25.45
CA TYR A 166 -16.38 2.81 24.06
C TYR A 166 -15.61 1.51 23.88
N LEU A 167 -16.16 0.60 23.08
CA LEU A 167 -15.57 -0.70 22.76
C LEU A 167 -14.69 -0.57 21.52
N ILE A 168 -13.46 -1.10 21.57
CA ILE A 168 -12.59 -1.28 20.41
C ILE A 168 -12.40 -2.78 20.19
N CYS A 169 -12.63 -3.23 18.95
CA CYS A 169 -12.17 -4.52 18.44
C CYS A 169 -10.92 -4.29 17.57
N VAL A 170 -9.94 -5.19 17.66
CA VAL A 170 -8.74 -5.19 16.81
C VAL A 170 -8.70 -6.43 15.94
N GLU A 171 -8.57 -6.21 14.64
CA GLU A 171 -8.31 -7.26 13.65
C GLU A 171 -6.88 -7.12 13.11
N ASP A 172 -6.09 -8.19 13.17
CA ASP A 172 -4.84 -8.28 12.40
C ASP A 172 -5.19 -8.37 10.92
N VAL A 173 -4.78 -7.35 10.15
CA VAL A 173 -5.00 -7.23 8.72
C VAL A 173 -3.68 -7.28 7.94
N SER A 174 -2.57 -7.69 8.58
CA SER A 174 -1.23 -7.70 8.00
C SER A 174 -1.15 -8.48 6.69
N VAL A 175 -1.82 -9.64 6.60
CA VAL A 175 -1.84 -10.47 5.39
C VAL A 175 -2.59 -9.76 4.25
N GLN A 176 -3.72 -9.14 4.56
CA GLN A 176 -4.57 -8.41 3.63
C GLN A 176 -3.88 -7.13 3.14
N GLN A 177 -3.23 -6.39 4.03
CA GLN A 177 -2.46 -5.19 3.72
C GLN A 177 -1.18 -5.51 2.94
N GLN A 178 -0.50 -6.61 3.25
CA GLN A 178 0.63 -7.09 2.44
C GLN A 178 0.16 -7.51 1.03
N ALA A 179 -0.96 -8.23 0.92
CA ALA A 179 -1.54 -8.62 -0.37
C ALA A 179 -1.96 -7.38 -1.18
N LEU A 180 -2.59 -6.39 -0.56
CA LEU A 180 -2.98 -5.13 -1.21
C LEU A 180 -1.74 -4.37 -1.71
N ARG A 181 -0.72 -4.18 -0.86
CA ARG A 181 0.55 -3.54 -1.24
C ARG A 181 1.25 -4.27 -2.39
N LEU A 182 1.21 -5.60 -2.42
CA LEU A 182 1.74 -6.40 -3.54
C LEU A 182 0.92 -6.24 -4.83
N LEU A 183 -0.41 -6.16 -4.74
CA LEU A 183 -1.29 -5.89 -5.88
C LEU A 183 -1.08 -4.47 -6.44
N GLU A 184 -0.93 -3.46 -5.58
CA GLU A 184 -0.64 -2.07 -5.97
C GLU A 184 0.75 -1.93 -6.62
N ALA A 185 1.76 -2.60 -6.05
CA ALA A 185 3.08 -2.69 -6.65
C ALA A 185 3.01 -3.39 -8.02
N ALA A 186 2.36 -4.55 -8.12
CA ALA A 186 2.18 -5.28 -9.37
C ALA A 186 1.37 -4.50 -10.43
N ARG A 187 0.45 -3.62 -10.01
CA ARG A 187 -0.29 -2.72 -10.92
C ARG A 187 0.64 -1.80 -11.68
N THR A 188 1.71 -1.33 -11.04
CA THR A 188 2.55 -0.19 -11.52
C THR A 188 4.03 -0.52 -11.75
N HIS A 189 4.51 -1.71 -11.36
CA HIS A 189 5.92 -2.12 -11.47
C HIS A 189 6.09 -3.46 -12.20
N ASP A 190 7.24 -3.63 -12.83
CA ASP A 190 7.69 -4.87 -13.47
C ASP A 190 8.38 -5.77 -12.43
N PRO A 191 7.86 -6.99 -12.14
CA PRO A 191 8.37 -7.83 -11.06
C PRO A 191 9.77 -8.41 -11.31
N LEU A 192 10.26 -8.38 -12.56
CA LEU A 192 11.60 -8.87 -12.90
C LEU A 192 12.68 -7.83 -12.59
N THR A 193 12.45 -6.57 -12.94
CA THR A 193 13.45 -5.49 -12.88
C THR A 193 13.24 -4.50 -11.74
N GLY A 194 12.04 -4.43 -11.15
CA GLY A 194 11.68 -3.46 -10.11
C GLY A 194 11.49 -2.03 -10.63
N LEU A 195 11.54 -1.82 -11.95
CA LEU A 195 11.14 -0.56 -12.58
C LEU A 195 9.62 -0.44 -12.66
N HIS A 196 9.12 0.72 -13.08
CA HIS A 196 7.71 0.86 -13.43
C HIS A 196 7.34 -0.03 -14.62
N ASN A 197 6.05 -0.35 -14.78
CA ASN A 197 5.53 -1.14 -15.90
C ASN A 197 4.78 -0.26 -16.92
N ARG A 198 4.33 -0.90 -18.01
CA ARG A 198 3.56 -0.25 -19.08
C ARG A 198 2.33 0.51 -18.60
N THR A 199 1.61 0.03 -17.57
CA THR A 199 0.44 0.71 -17.00
C THR A 199 0.82 2.08 -16.44
N PHE A 200 1.91 2.16 -15.67
CA PHE A 200 2.42 3.43 -15.14
C PHE A 200 2.84 4.42 -16.23
N LEU A 201 3.39 3.93 -17.36
CA LEU A 201 3.69 4.81 -18.50
C LEU A 201 2.39 5.41 -19.05
N THR A 202 1.38 4.60 -19.35
CA THR A 202 0.09 5.08 -19.87
C THR A 202 -0.55 6.10 -18.91
N GLU A 203 -0.72 5.75 -17.63
CA GLU A 203 -1.26 6.66 -16.60
C GLU A 203 -0.46 7.98 -16.50
N THR A 204 0.86 7.95 -16.71
CA THR A 204 1.71 9.15 -16.64
C THR A 204 1.70 9.99 -17.91
N LEU A 205 1.67 9.36 -19.10
CA LEU A 205 1.58 10.08 -20.38
C LEU A 205 0.23 10.81 -20.50
N GLU A 206 -0.88 10.16 -20.15
CA GLU A 206 -2.22 10.79 -20.13
C GLU A 206 -2.24 12.05 -19.25
N ARG A 207 -1.64 11.97 -18.05
CA ARG A 207 -1.50 13.09 -17.12
C ARG A 207 -0.60 14.22 -17.66
N LEU A 208 0.47 13.89 -18.38
CA LEU A 208 1.36 14.87 -19.00
C LEU A 208 0.80 15.47 -20.30
N GLU A 209 -0.17 14.81 -20.94
CA GLU A 209 -0.80 15.27 -22.19
C GLU A 209 -1.37 16.69 -22.02
N GLY A 210 -2.06 16.94 -20.90
CA GLY A 210 -2.63 18.24 -20.51
C GLY A 210 -1.67 19.19 -19.77
N GLY A 211 -0.42 18.80 -19.55
CA GLY A 211 0.61 19.62 -18.90
C GLY A 211 1.31 20.58 -19.87
N GLY A 212 1.80 21.71 -19.35
CA GLY A 212 2.56 22.72 -20.10
C GLY A 212 4.09 22.55 -20.07
N ASP A 213 4.61 21.68 -19.19
CA ASP A 213 6.05 21.55 -18.97
C ASP A 213 6.76 20.80 -20.12
N PRO A 214 8.05 21.10 -20.39
CA PRO A 214 8.85 20.33 -21.35
C PRO A 214 9.00 18.87 -20.91
N VAL A 215 8.57 17.96 -21.79
CA VAL A 215 8.70 16.50 -21.62
C VAL A 215 9.53 15.93 -22.76
N ALA A 216 10.47 15.04 -22.44
CA ALA A 216 11.11 14.17 -23.40
C ALA A 216 10.87 12.69 -23.06
N LEU A 217 10.97 11.81 -24.06
CA LEU A 217 11.00 10.37 -23.88
C LEU A 217 12.32 9.82 -24.41
N ALA A 218 12.99 9.00 -23.59
CA ALA A 218 14.13 8.20 -23.99
C ALA A 218 13.69 6.73 -24.08
N VAL A 219 13.65 6.17 -25.29
CA VAL A 219 13.36 4.74 -25.52
C VAL A 219 14.67 3.99 -25.58
N PHE A 220 14.73 2.84 -24.91
CA PHE A 220 15.88 1.95 -24.84
C PHE A 220 15.49 0.53 -25.25
N ASP A 221 16.44 -0.16 -25.87
CA ASP A 221 16.33 -1.56 -26.30
C ASP A 221 17.60 -2.30 -25.88
N LEU A 222 17.44 -3.41 -25.15
CA LEU A 222 18.54 -4.20 -24.60
C LEU A 222 19.15 -5.13 -25.66
N ASN A 223 20.36 -4.81 -26.10
CA ASN A 223 21.05 -5.55 -27.15
C ASN A 223 21.42 -6.98 -26.70
N GLY A 224 21.08 -7.96 -27.54
CA GLY A 224 21.57 -9.34 -27.38
C GLY A 224 20.83 -10.21 -26.37
N LEU A 225 19.70 -9.74 -25.81
CA LEU A 225 18.87 -10.52 -24.88
C LEU A 225 18.53 -11.92 -25.43
N LYS A 226 18.09 -11.99 -26.69
CA LYS A 226 17.81 -13.27 -27.36
C LYS A 226 19.04 -14.18 -27.42
N SER A 227 20.19 -13.67 -27.83
CA SER A 227 21.43 -14.46 -27.91
C SER A 227 21.91 -14.97 -26.54
N ALA A 228 21.64 -14.22 -25.46
CA ALA A 228 21.92 -14.68 -24.10
C ALA A 228 20.95 -15.80 -23.67
N ASN A 229 19.65 -15.66 -23.94
CA ASN A 229 18.65 -16.70 -23.70
C ASN A 229 18.96 -17.99 -24.48
N ASP A 230 19.26 -17.87 -25.77
CA ASP A 230 19.51 -19.01 -26.66
C ASP A 230 20.81 -19.77 -26.25
N ARG A 231 21.81 -19.08 -25.69
CA ARG A 231 23.12 -19.66 -25.32
C ARG A 231 23.22 -20.14 -23.87
N PHE A 232 22.57 -19.44 -22.93
CA PHE A 232 22.73 -19.66 -21.49
C PHE A 232 21.41 -19.89 -20.74
N GLY A 233 20.27 -19.87 -21.46
CA GLY A 233 18.93 -20.04 -20.90
C GLY A 233 18.36 -18.75 -20.28
N HIS A 234 17.06 -18.79 -19.98
CA HIS A 234 16.30 -17.62 -19.51
C HIS A 234 16.87 -16.94 -18.26
N LYS A 235 17.55 -17.68 -17.36
CA LYS A 235 18.20 -17.12 -16.16
C LYS A 235 19.29 -16.08 -16.50
N ALA A 236 19.93 -16.20 -17.66
CA ALA A 236 20.93 -15.24 -18.12
C ALA A 236 20.30 -13.98 -18.73
N GLY A 237 19.21 -14.13 -19.49
CA GLY A 237 18.43 -12.98 -19.97
C GLY A 237 17.76 -12.21 -18.83
N ASP A 238 17.21 -12.91 -17.85
CA ASP A 238 16.66 -12.34 -16.63
C ASP A 238 17.72 -11.53 -15.85
N ASP A 239 18.97 -12.01 -15.78
CA ASP A 239 20.08 -11.28 -15.16
C ASP A 239 20.45 -10.00 -15.95
N LEU A 240 20.50 -10.07 -17.30
CA LEU A 240 20.70 -8.89 -18.15
C LEU A 240 19.58 -7.86 -17.94
N LEU A 241 18.32 -8.30 -17.90
CA LEU A 241 17.16 -7.44 -17.67
C LEU A 241 17.21 -6.80 -16.28
N ARG A 242 17.53 -7.57 -15.24
CA ARG A 242 17.77 -7.03 -13.89
C ARG A 242 18.91 -6.02 -13.87
N ARG A 243 20.02 -6.27 -14.58
CA ARG A 243 21.15 -5.34 -14.66
C ARG A 243 20.79 -4.04 -15.38
N MET A 244 20.01 -4.10 -16.47
CA MET A 244 19.44 -2.91 -17.12
C MET A 244 18.51 -2.14 -16.18
N GLY A 245 17.63 -2.84 -15.46
CA GLY A 245 16.74 -2.24 -14.47
C GLY A 245 17.46 -1.51 -13.34
N ARG A 246 18.50 -2.13 -12.78
CA ARG A 246 19.38 -1.49 -11.78
C ARG A 246 20.09 -0.27 -12.37
N LEU A 247 20.73 -0.41 -13.53
CA LEU A 247 21.44 0.69 -14.19
C LEU A 247 20.55 1.91 -14.43
N LEU A 248 19.31 1.72 -14.89
CA LEU A 248 18.36 2.82 -15.10
C LEU A 248 17.98 3.47 -13.76
N ARG A 249 17.56 2.69 -12.77
CA ARG A 249 17.16 3.21 -11.44
C ARG A 249 18.28 3.95 -10.72
N ASP A 250 19.50 3.43 -10.79
CA ASP A 250 20.65 3.94 -10.01
C ASP A 250 21.30 5.19 -10.66
N HIS A 251 20.95 5.52 -11.91
CA HIS A 251 21.50 6.65 -12.65
C HIS A 251 20.48 7.68 -13.18
N LEU A 252 19.18 7.38 -13.20
CA LEU A 252 18.15 8.38 -13.51
C LEU A 252 17.80 9.21 -12.26
N PRO A 253 17.59 10.52 -12.39
CA PRO A 253 17.09 11.33 -11.27
C PRO A 253 15.63 10.97 -10.94
N PRO A 254 15.12 11.26 -9.73
CA PRO A 254 13.73 10.98 -9.35
C PRO A 254 12.67 11.63 -10.25
N THR A 255 12.99 12.73 -10.93
CA THR A 255 12.12 13.38 -11.92
C THR A 255 12.01 12.62 -13.25
N CYS A 256 12.82 11.58 -13.44
CA CYS A 256 12.91 10.82 -14.68
C CYS A 256 12.59 9.33 -14.48
N PRO A 257 11.33 8.94 -14.23
CA PRO A 257 10.96 7.55 -13.94
C PRO A 257 11.26 6.64 -15.13
N ALA A 258 11.91 5.51 -14.84
CA ALA A 258 12.13 4.43 -15.79
C ALA A 258 11.04 3.36 -15.73
N VAL A 259 10.66 2.91 -16.91
CA VAL A 259 9.61 1.93 -17.20
C VAL A 259 10.22 0.80 -18.01
N ARG A 260 9.79 -0.44 -17.75
CA ARG A 260 9.94 -1.57 -18.68
C ARG A 260 8.61 -1.82 -19.40
N MET A 261 8.63 -1.78 -20.73
CA MET A 261 7.43 -1.95 -21.56
C MET A 261 7.07 -3.42 -21.78
N GLY A 262 8.09 -4.27 -21.85
CA GLY A 262 8.01 -5.70 -22.14
C GLY A 262 9.31 -6.16 -22.80
N GLY A 263 9.59 -7.46 -22.82
CA GLY A 263 10.78 -7.99 -23.50
C GLY A 263 12.08 -7.31 -23.08
N ASP A 264 12.80 -6.79 -24.06
CA ASP A 264 14.03 -5.97 -24.01
C ASP A 264 13.79 -4.44 -24.03
N GLU A 265 12.53 -3.98 -24.05
CA GLU A 265 12.16 -2.57 -24.23
C GLU A 265 11.96 -1.81 -22.91
N PHE A 266 12.59 -0.64 -22.80
CA PHE A 266 12.48 0.27 -21.65
C PHE A 266 12.24 1.72 -22.12
N VAL A 267 11.63 2.54 -21.26
CA VAL A 267 11.38 3.96 -21.50
C VAL A 267 11.73 4.75 -20.26
N ALA A 268 12.46 5.86 -20.38
CA ALA A 268 12.53 6.87 -19.34
C ALA A 268 11.71 8.09 -19.77
N ILE A 269 10.79 8.52 -18.90
CA ILE A 269 10.10 9.80 -19.04
C ILE A 269 11.06 10.86 -18.51
N VAL A 270 11.40 11.88 -19.29
CA VAL A 270 12.39 12.90 -18.92
C VAL A 270 11.68 14.22 -18.64
N THR A 271 11.76 14.68 -17.39
CA THR A 271 11.21 15.96 -16.94
C THR A 271 12.20 16.70 -16.04
N GLY A 272 12.15 18.04 -16.06
CA GLY A 272 13.05 18.89 -15.27
C GLY A 272 14.51 18.90 -15.74
N LEU A 273 14.78 18.44 -16.97
CA LEU A 273 16.06 18.57 -17.65
C LEU A 273 15.87 19.37 -18.95
N ASP A 274 16.97 19.85 -19.53
CA ASP A 274 17.07 20.37 -20.89
C ASP A 274 17.71 19.32 -21.83
N GLU A 275 17.89 19.68 -23.10
CA GLU A 275 18.43 18.78 -24.12
C GLU A 275 19.88 18.35 -23.82
N ASP A 276 20.73 19.25 -23.31
CA ASP A 276 22.10 18.95 -22.93
C ASP A 276 22.16 18.03 -21.70
N GLY A 277 21.34 18.29 -20.68
CA GLY A 277 21.20 17.44 -19.50
C GLY A 277 20.71 16.02 -19.84
N ALA A 278 19.73 15.90 -20.74
CA ALA A 278 19.25 14.61 -21.22
C ALA A 278 20.31 13.84 -22.04
N ASN A 279 21.07 14.54 -22.90
CA ASN A 279 22.18 13.93 -23.64
C ASN A 279 23.33 13.49 -22.72
N ALA A 280 23.69 14.31 -21.72
CA ALA A 280 24.69 13.96 -20.71
C ALA A 280 24.27 12.74 -19.86
N LEU A 281 22.97 12.64 -19.54
CA LEU A 281 22.37 11.50 -18.85
C LEU A 281 22.49 10.21 -19.68
N LEU A 282 22.15 10.24 -20.98
CA LEU A 282 22.34 9.09 -21.87
C LEU A 282 23.81 8.68 -22.00
N ALA A 283 24.73 9.65 -22.09
CA ALA A 283 26.16 9.36 -22.13
C ALA A 283 26.68 8.75 -20.81
N ARG A 284 26.11 9.14 -19.65
CA ARG A 284 26.40 8.51 -18.35
C ARG A 284 25.90 7.06 -18.30
N LEU A 285 24.67 6.81 -18.75
CA LEU A 285 24.07 5.47 -18.80
C LEU A 285 24.88 4.53 -19.71
N ALA A 286 25.38 5.02 -20.86
CA ALA A 286 26.22 4.23 -21.76
C ALA A 286 27.54 3.82 -21.09
N ARG A 287 28.27 4.76 -20.46
CA ARG A 287 29.51 4.45 -19.71
C ARG A 287 29.28 3.48 -18.55
N ALA A 288 28.15 3.59 -17.86
CA ALA A 288 27.78 2.67 -16.78
C ALA A 288 27.49 1.24 -17.29
N ALA A 289 26.97 1.10 -18.52
CA ALA A 289 26.76 -0.21 -19.14
C ALA A 289 28.09 -0.83 -19.61
N GLU A 290 28.99 -0.01 -20.17
CA GLU A 290 30.35 -0.45 -20.55
C GLU A 290 31.18 -0.90 -19.34
N ALA A 291 31.05 -0.23 -18.19
CA ALA A 291 31.68 -0.61 -16.94
C ALA A 291 31.03 -1.83 -16.25
N ASN A 292 29.97 -2.41 -16.82
CA ASN A 292 29.30 -3.57 -16.24
C ASN A 292 30.04 -4.86 -16.61
N GLU A 293 30.68 -5.51 -15.62
CA GLU A 293 31.55 -6.70 -15.75
C GLU A 293 30.86 -8.00 -16.25
N GLY A 294 29.69 -7.90 -16.86
CA GLY A 294 28.98 -9.02 -17.48
C GLY A 294 28.14 -9.87 -16.52
N GLY A 295 28.17 -9.55 -15.22
CA GLY A 295 27.40 -10.26 -14.19
C GLY A 295 27.79 -11.73 -14.05
N ALA A 296 26.91 -12.53 -13.43
CA ALA A 296 27.16 -13.95 -13.15
C ALA A 296 27.39 -14.81 -14.42
N TRP A 297 27.00 -14.31 -15.58
CA TRP A 297 27.08 -15.01 -16.88
C TRP A 297 28.14 -14.45 -17.83
N GLN A 298 28.92 -13.46 -17.40
CA GLN A 298 29.93 -12.76 -18.20
C GLN A 298 29.39 -12.19 -19.55
N VAL A 299 28.10 -11.86 -19.59
CA VAL A 299 27.46 -11.25 -20.78
C VAL A 299 27.42 -9.73 -20.58
N PRO A 300 28.20 -8.94 -21.34
CA PRO A 300 28.30 -7.49 -21.14
C PRO A 300 26.96 -6.81 -21.36
N LEU A 301 26.68 -5.77 -20.57
CA LEU A 301 25.45 -5.00 -20.70
C LEU A 301 25.58 -4.02 -21.87
N SER A 302 24.63 -4.04 -22.79
CA SER A 302 24.61 -3.13 -23.94
C SER A 302 23.18 -2.81 -24.33
N PHE A 303 22.91 -1.56 -24.66
CA PHE A 303 21.59 -1.12 -25.11
C PHE A 303 21.72 -0.15 -26.29
N SER A 304 20.63 0.02 -27.03
CA SER A 304 20.44 1.10 -27.98
C SER A 304 19.43 2.09 -27.41
N ALA A 305 19.62 3.38 -27.64
CA ALA A 305 18.78 4.43 -27.07
C ALA A 305 18.41 5.50 -28.11
N GLY A 306 17.24 6.12 -27.92
CA GLY A 306 16.75 7.22 -28.73
C GLY A 306 15.92 8.22 -27.92
N LEU A 307 16.29 9.49 -28.00
CA LEU A 307 15.63 10.60 -27.31
C LEU A 307 14.68 11.36 -28.26
N ALA A 308 13.57 11.86 -27.74
CA ALA A 308 12.74 12.86 -28.42
C ALA A 308 12.08 13.82 -27.41
N TRP A 309 12.10 15.13 -27.70
CA TRP A 309 11.42 16.21 -26.97
C TRP A 309 10.03 16.50 -27.53
N ARG A 310 8.97 16.60 -26.71
CA ARG A 310 7.60 16.94 -27.14
C ARG A 310 7.60 18.24 -27.93
N ARG A 311 6.99 18.24 -29.11
CA ARG A 311 6.77 19.44 -29.92
C ARG A 311 5.41 20.06 -29.59
N ALA A 312 5.27 21.36 -29.86
CA ALA A 312 3.98 22.03 -29.75
C ALA A 312 2.93 21.32 -30.64
N GLY A 313 1.80 20.94 -30.04
CA GLY A 313 0.72 20.20 -30.73
C GLY A 313 0.99 18.71 -30.99
N GLU A 314 2.11 18.14 -30.53
CA GLU A 314 2.41 16.71 -30.65
C GLU A 314 1.83 15.93 -29.46
N GLY A 315 1.04 14.89 -29.77
CA GLY A 315 0.48 13.99 -28.76
C GLY A 315 1.50 12.98 -28.22
N MET A 316 1.27 12.43 -27.04
CA MET A 316 2.24 11.54 -26.37
C MET A 316 2.60 10.29 -27.16
N ASP A 317 1.63 9.66 -27.86
CA ASP A 317 1.90 8.51 -28.73
C ASP A 317 2.83 8.86 -29.91
N GLN A 318 2.69 10.07 -30.47
CA GLN A 318 3.52 10.55 -31.57
C GLN A 318 4.97 10.80 -31.10
N LEU A 319 5.12 11.32 -29.88
CA LEU A 319 6.40 11.50 -29.21
C LEU A 319 7.09 10.15 -28.95
N LEU A 320 6.37 9.19 -28.36
CA LEU A 320 6.89 7.84 -28.09
C LEU A 320 7.34 7.15 -29.38
N ALA A 321 6.51 7.19 -30.43
CA ALA A 321 6.86 6.66 -31.75
C ALA A 321 8.06 7.38 -32.40
N ARG A 322 8.34 8.65 -32.04
CA ARG A 322 9.52 9.38 -32.52
C ARG A 322 10.79 9.01 -31.74
N ALA A 323 10.70 8.84 -30.43
CA ALA A 323 11.79 8.33 -29.60
C ALA A 323 12.19 6.91 -30.03
N ASP A 324 11.21 6.03 -30.26
CA ASP A 324 11.41 4.68 -30.81
C ASP A 324 12.14 4.69 -32.17
N ARG A 325 11.67 5.48 -33.14
CA ARG A 325 12.37 5.62 -34.44
C ARG A 325 13.82 6.10 -34.28
N ASN A 326 14.12 6.94 -33.28
CA ASN A 326 15.48 7.36 -32.99
C ASN A 326 16.30 6.22 -32.35
N MET A 327 15.69 5.42 -31.47
CA MET A 327 16.32 4.23 -30.88
C MET A 327 16.63 3.19 -31.97
N TYR A 328 15.69 2.91 -32.87
CA TYR A 328 15.89 1.95 -33.95
C TYR A 328 17.02 2.37 -34.92
N ARG A 329 17.17 3.67 -35.19
CA ARG A 329 18.33 4.22 -35.93
C ARG A 329 19.65 3.94 -35.19
N SER A 330 19.68 4.14 -33.87
CA SER A 330 20.81 3.83 -33.00
C SER A 330 21.16 2.33 -33.03
N LYS A 331 20.15 1.45 -32.91
CA LYS A 331 20.27 -0.01 -32.98
C LYS A 331 20.85 -0.48 -34.31
N ARG A 332 20.37 0.05 -35.43
CA ARG A 332 20.95 -0.24 -36.77
C ARG A 332 22.42 0.19 -36.88
N ALA A 333 22.78 1.37 -36.36
CA ALA A 333 24.16 1.85 -36.37
C ALA A 333 25.08 0.99 -35.47
N PHE A 334 24.59 0.52 -34.32
CA PHE A 334 25.30 -0.41 -33.44
C PHE A 334 25.60 -1.74 -34.14
N HIS A 335 24.58 -2.41 -34.70
CA HIS A 335 24.78 -3.67 -35.43
C HIS A 335 25.67 -3.51 -36.66
N GLY A 336 25.57 -2.41 -37.40
CA GLY A 336 26.45 -2.10 -38.54
C GLY A 336 27.93 -1.99 -38.14
N ARG A 337 28.22 -1.27 -37.04
CA ARG A 337 29.59 -1.18 -36.49
C ARG A 337 30.13 -2.53 -36.04
N ARG A 338 29.31 -3.35 -35.37
CA ARG A 338 29.73 -4.68 -34.91
C ARG A 338 30.04 -5.62 -36.07
N ALA A 339 29.18 -5.66 -37.09
CA ALA A 339 29.41 -6.46 -38.29
C ALA A 339 30.65 -6.02 -39.08
N ALA A 340 31.04 -4.74 -39.02
CA ALA A 340 32.30 -4.27 -39.59
C ALA A 340 33.53 -4.74 -38.78
N ALA A 341 33.48 -4.66 -37.44
CA ALA A 341 34.55 -5.13 -36.56
C ALA A 341 34.75 -6.66 -36.66
N ASP A 342 33.67 -7.43 -36.72
CA ASP A 342 33.69 -8.89 -36.89
C ASP A 342 34.30 -9.29 -38.26
N ARG A 343 34.15 -8.45 -39.31
CA ARG A 343 34.79 -8.67 -40.62
C ARG A 343 36.28 -8.37 -40.62
N VAL A 344 36.70 -7.26 -39.99
CA VAL A 344 38.12 -6.87 -39.91
C VAL A 344 38.93 -7.90 -39.11
N THR A 345 38.36 -8.43 -38.03
CA THR A 345 39.00 -9.51 -37.24
C THR A 345 39.02 -10.85 -37.97
N ALA A 346 38.07 -11.12 -38.89
CA ALA A 346 38.06 -12.33 -39.71
C ALA A 346 39.01 -12.29 -40.93
N THR A 347 39.34 -11.11 -41.46
CA THR A 347 40.31 -10.96 -42.58
C THR A 347 41.75 -10.68 -42.14
N GLY A 348 42.01 -10.62 -40.85
CA GLY A 348 43.34 -10.39 -40.25
C GLY A 348 43.97 -11.63 -39.61
N ARG A 349 43.66 -12.83 -40.12
CA ARG A 349 44.21 -14.13 -39.67
C ARG A 349 44.83 -14.90 -40.83
#